data_AF-A0AAJ0G6C8-F1
#
_entry.id   AF-A0AAJ0G6C8-F1
#
_cell.length_a   1.000
_cell.length_b   1.000
_cell.length_c   1.000
_cell.angle_alpha   90.00
_cell.angle_beta   90.00
_cell.angle_gamma   90.00
#
_symmetry.space_group_name_H-M   'P 1'
#
loop_
_entity.id
_entity.type
_entity.pdbx_description
1 polymer ?
#
loop_
_entity_poly.entity_id
_entity_poly.type
_entity_poly.pdbx_seq_one_letter_code
_entity_poly.pdbx_strand_id
1 'polypeptide(L)'
;MVNIGVPSKGCLTKGKRHCGGYRDVPDVTFQDQSSEVIAKSRIVSRREERSPANTIWLSRPSEWLSGTSSACTSQSDSLSNAPVMSHSPRLDPESGYIDFLANNFTYGGPNDKRENLFWIPANFESLIIHNKNLKLSVQCTGAMAIARLQRSPEHLHEAHRQYSLALRSLAESWEQQAQVERDAMFTAILFLSFFEILASYDSSSRGSWRTHLGGLGALFNKCSLQYLHTDTGARIFRQTRSQVLVYALQSLTPVPEVFAKLRPAREFEHFDSCDLLLIRLANLQARCRILESDDSLVTDLIALDNDLDQWTRALPSLWSFSAQPNKHQSGFWWDVRCDVYSSGFIAHTWNKVRAARIMTLDLLEDALLHLSPLPARDLGITWNLTSRQMVVDICATIPTYFRPSSAAARPREQGDPPLIGTVFWHLWVLEVVGAMKHAPPELTTWIVRCFERMYQATGVLKMKLAAGRLRVGHKGPVLP
;
A
#
# COMPACT_ATOMS: atom_id res chain seq x y z
N MET A 1 18.16 -21.07 38.28
CA MET A 1 19.07 -22.04 37.65
C MET A 1 19.13 -21.73 36.17
N VAL A 2 20.18 -21.03 35.75
CA VAL A 2 20.39 -20.62 34.35
C VAL A 2 21.22 -21.70 33.68
N ASN A 3 20.73 -22.17 32.54
CA ASN A 3 21.30 -23.24 31.74
C ASN A 3 22.59 -22.72 31.07
N ILE A 4 23.75 -23.24 31.49
CA ILE A 4 25.05 -22.87 30.92
C ILE A 4 25.30 -23.78 29.72
N GLY A 5 25.15 -23.22 28.52
CA GLY A 5 25.41 -23.92 27.26
C GLY A 5 26.89 -24.32 27.13
N VAL A 6 27.10 -25.58 26.75
CA VAL A 6 28.42 -26.18 26.47
C VAL A 6 28.95 -25.66 25.12
N PRO A 7 30.22 -25.24 25.01
CA PRO A 7 30.78 -24.67 23.77
C PRO A 7 31.03 -25.72 22.68
N SER A 8 30.75 -25.34 21.43
CA SER A 8 31.02 -26.14 20.23
C SER A 8 32.53 -26.21 19.92
N LYS A 9 33.00 -27.41 19.56
CA LYS A 9 34.41 -27.76 19.26
C LYS A 9 34.91 -27.21 17.92
N GLY A 10 34.73 -25.91 17.65
CA GLY A 10 35.10 -25.29 16.37
C GLY A 10 36.48 -24.63 16.33
N CYS A 11 37.06 -24.25 17.47
CA CYS A 11 38.18 -23.30 17.49
C CYS A 11 39.58 -23.92 17.68
N LEU A 12 39.72 -25.24 17.82
CA LEU A 12 40.98 -25.86 18.29
C LEU A 12 41.81 -26.63 17.25
N THR A 13 41.55 -26.53 15.94
CA THR A 13 42.29 -27.37 14.98
C THR A 13 42.83 -26.74 13.70
N LYS A 14 42.68 -25.43 13.44
CA LYS A 14 43.17 -24.85 12.15
C LYS A 14 43.90 -23.50 12.16
N GLY A 15 44.41 -23.03 13.29
CA GLY A 15 45.37 -21.92 13.26
C GLY A 15 45.93 -21.62 14.63
N LYS A 16 47.24 -21.75 14.79
CA LYS A 16 47.99 -21.39 16.02
C LYS A 16 47.85 -19.89 16.33
N ARG A 17 46.67 -19.43 16.77
CA ARG A 17 46.41 -18.08 17.25
C ARG A 17 46.02 -18.16 18.72
N HIS A 18 46.62 -17.29 19.54
CA HIS A 18 46.26 -17.14 20.94
C HIS A 18 44.87 -16.48 21.03
N CYS A 19 43.90 -17.18 21.60
CA CYS A 19 42.57 -16.63 21.86
C CYS A 19 42.63 -15.80 23.15
N GLY A 20 42.64 -14.47 23.02
CA GLY A 20 42.25 -13.60 24.14
C GLY A 20 40.77 -13.84 24.41
N GLY A 21 40.41 -14.18 25.65
CA GLY A 21 39.03 -14.50 26.03
C GLY A 21 38.00 -13.42 25.69
N TYR A 22 36.72 -13.74 25.91
CA TYR A 22 35.59 -12.84 25.63
C TYR A 22 35.81 -11.44 26.23
N ARG A 23 35.61 -10.42 25.40
CA ARG A 23 35.54 -9.00 25.81
C ARG A 23 34.29 -8.77 26.66
N ASP A 24 34.43 -8.00 27.73
CA ASP A 24 33.29 -7.50 28.51
C ASP A 24 32.42 -6.56 27.67
N VAL A 25 31.12 -6.84 27.66
CA VAL A 25 30.09 -6.21 26.83
C VAL A 25 29.84 -4.70 27.09
N PRO A 26 30.19 -4.08 28.24
CA PRO A 26 30.00 -2.63 28.41
C PRO A 26 30.97 -1.74 27.58
N ASP A 27 32.13 -2.27 27.16
CA ASP A 27 33.19 -1.50 26.48
C ASP A 27 32.98 -1.31 24.96
N VAL A 28 31.82 -1.73 24.42
CA VAL A 28 31.47 -1.57 22.98
C VAL A 28 30.36 -0.54 22.78
N THR A 29 30.02 0.24 23.79
CA THR A 29 28.95 1.24 23.70
C THR A 29 29.51 2.65 23.56
N PHE A 30 29.20 3.27 22.42
CA PHE A 30 29.48 4.65 21.98
C PHE A 30 30.84 4.91 21.30
N GLN A 31 30.81 4.98 19.97
CA GLN A 31 31.81 5.70 19.18
C GLN A 31 31.20 7.02 18.69
N ASP A 32 31.80 8.14 19.08
CA ASP A 32 31.48 9.46 18.55
C ASP A 32 32.03 9.60 17.13
N GLN A 33 31.11 9.72 16.16
CA GLN A 33 31.38 9.81 14.72
C GLN A 33 31.20 11.24 14.18
N SER A 34 31.01 12.22 15.06
CA SER A 34 30.67 13.60 14.69
C SER A 34 31.70 14.23 13.76
N SER A 35 32.99 13.95 13.97
CA SER A 35 34.08 14.46 13.12
C SER A 35 34.06 13.88 11.70
N GLU A 36 33.65 12.63 11.53
CA GLU A 36 33.60 11.97 10.22
C GLU A 36 32.42 12.48 9.37
N VAL A 37 31.29 12.78 10.03
CA VAL A 37 30.11 13.39 9.40
C VAL A 37 30.40 14.83 8.97
N ILE A 38 31.11 15.61 9.80
CA ILE A 38 31.54 16.98 9.46
C ILE A 38 32.54 16.99 8.28
N ALA A 39 33.41 15.98 8.18
CA ALA A 39 34.34 15.86 7.06
C ALA A 39 33.62 15.55 5.74
N LYS A 40 32.59 14.69 5.76
CA LYS A 40 31.80 14.32 4.57
C LYS A 40 30.92 15.48 4.08
N SER A 41 30.36 16.31 4.97
CA SER A 41 29.54 17.46 4.55
C SER A 41 30.36 18.54 3.82
N ARG A 42 31.60 18.80 4.26
CA ARG A 42 32.49 19.79 3.63
C ARG A 42 32.95 19.39 2.21
N ILE A 43 32.99 18.09 1.90
CA ILE A 43 33.33 17.58 0.56
C ILE A 43 32.18 17.78 -0.42
N VAL A 44 30.93 17.64 0.04
CA VAL A 44 29.72 17.85 -0.78
C VAL A 44 29.57 19.32 -1.15
N SER A 45 29.75 20.23 -0.19
CA SER A 45 29.64 21.69 -0.43
C SER A 45 30.66 22.20 -1.45
N ARG A 46 31.89 21.67 -1.46
CA ARG A 46 32.93 22.04 -2.45
C ARG A 46 32.64 21.56 -3.87
N ARG A 47 31.76 20.56 -4.05
CA ARG A 47 31.41 20.01 -5.37
C ARG A 47 30.28 20.80 -6.04
N GLU A 48 29.44 21.49 -5.26
CA GLU A 48 28.33 22.31 -5.77
C GLU A 48 28.79 23.71 -6.24
N GLU A 49 29.92 24.22 -5.73
CA GLU A 49 30.48 25.53 -6.15
C GLU A 49 31.20 25.52 -7.51
N ARG A 50 31.38 24.35 -8.15
CA ARG A 50 32.11 24.22 -9.42
C ARG A 50 31.27 23.53 -10.49
N SER A 51 30.29 24.23 -11.06
CA SER A 51 29.76 23.95 -12.41
C SER A 51 29.13 25.23 -13.02
N PRO A 52 29.52 25.67 -14.23
CA PRO A 52 29.00 26.90 -14.83
C PRO A 52 27.64 26.67 -15.52
N ALA A 53 26.80 27.69 -15.45
CA ALA A 53 25.53 27.80 -16.18
C ALA A 53 25.75 27.86 -17.69
N ASN A 54 24.88 27.19 -18.46
CA ASN A 54 24.69 27.50 -19.87
C ASN A 54 23.19 27.50 -20.25
N THR A 55 22.77 28.67 -20.70
CA THR A 55 21.43 29.08 -21.15
C THR A 55 21.24 28.69 -22.61
N ILE A 56 20.11 28.06 -22.98
CA ILE A 56 19.62 28.09 -24.37
C ILE A 56 18.09 28.27 -24.37
N TRP A 57 17.67 29.42 -24.90
CA TRP A 57 16.32 29.76 -25.34
C TRP A 57 15.95 28.98 -26.59
N LEU A 58 14.66 28.63 -26.78
CA LEU A 58 14.03 28.49 -28.10
C LEU A 58 12.50 28.58 -28.01
N SER A 59 11.94 29.30 -28.97
CA SER A 59 10.66 30.00 -28.95
C SER A 59 9.43 29.17 -29.36
N ARG A 60 8.28 29.75 -29.00
CA ARG A 60 6.88 29.43 -29.34
C ARG A 60 6.57 29.52 -30.84
N PRO A 61 5.56 28.78 -31.33
CA PRO A 61 4.65 29.30 -32.36
C PRO A 61 3.21 29.47 -31.86
N SER A 62 2.55 30.47 -32.43
CA SER A 62 1.26 31.05 -32.07
C SER A 62 0.08 30.46 -32.87
N GLU A 63 -1.09 30.54 -32.25
CA GLU A 63 -2.43 30.89 -32.80
C GLU A 63 -3.03 30.08 -33.94
N TRP A 64 -4.11 29.33 -33.63
CA TRP A 64 -5.35 29.28 -34.43
C TRP A 64 -6.59 29.36 -33.51
N LEU A 65 -7.60 30.07 -34.00
CA LEU A 65 -8.69 30.76 -33.30
C LEU A 65 -9.90 29.89 -32.88
N SER A 66 -10.49 30.30 -31.74
CA SER A 66 -11.91 30.55 -31.44
C SER A 66 -13.02 29.52 -31.73
N GLY A 67 -13.89 29.30 -30.72
CA GLY A 67 -15.21 28.72 -30.96
C GLY A 67 -16.06 28.38 -29.72
N THR A 68 -16.72 29.39 -29.15
CA THR A 68 -18.08 29.36 -28.53
C THR A 68 -18.38 28.58 -27.24
N SER A 69 -18.87 29.33 -26.27
CA SER A 69 -19.58 28.94 -25.04
C SER A 69 -20.96 28.31 -25.30
N SER A 70 -21.44 27.49 -24.37
CA SER A 70 -22.85 27.48 -23.96
C SER A 70 -22.98 26.94 -22.55
N ALA A 71 -23.59 27.76 -21.69
CA ALA A 71 -24.00 27.44 -20.34
C ALA A 71 -25.46 26.95 -20.35
N CYS A 72 -25.80 26.03 -19.46
CA CYS A 72 -27.18 25.80 -19.03
C CYS A 72 -27.21 25.37 -17.55
N THR A 73 -27.58 26.34 -16.71
CA THR A 73 -28.42 26.22 -15.50
C THR A 73 -29.70 25.44 -15.85
N SER A 74 -30.43 24.74 -14.99
CA SER A 74 -30.60 24.67 -13.53
C SER A 74 -31.49 23.45 -13.22
N GLN A 75 -31.46 22.91 -12.01
CA GLN A 75 -32.61 22.81 -11.09
C GLN A 75 -32.32 21.88 -9.90
N SER A 76 -32.79 22.37 -8.77
CA SER A 76 -32.71 21.89 -7.39
C SER A 76 -33.50 20.62 -7.12
N ASP A 77 -33.00 19.77 -6.21
CA ASP A 77 -33.87 19.06 -5.26
C ASP A 77 -33.17 18.92 -3.91
N SER A 78 -33.89 19.37 -2.88
CA SER A 78 -33.50 19.50 -1.48
C SER A 78 -33.95 18.28 -0.68
N LEU A 79 -33.02 17.49 -0.11
CA LEU A 79 -33.33 16.51 0.93
C LEU A 79 -32.17 16.36 1.96
N SER A 80 -32.44 16.86 3.17
CA SER A 80 -31.93 16.43 4.48
C SER A 80 -30.47 16.65 4.90
N ASN A 81 -30.33 17.39 6.01
CA ASN A 81 -29.09 17.85 6.65
C ASN A 81 -28.30 16.71 7.33
N ALA A 82 -27.12 16.40 6.80
CA ALA A 82 -26.03 15.77 7.56
C ALA A 82 -25.11 16.87 8.13
N PRO A 83 -24.48 16.69 9.30
CA PRO A 83 -23.70 17.75 9.93
C PRO A 83 -22.48 18.11 9.05
N VAL A 84 -22.41 19.38 8.67
CA VAL A 84 -21.25 19.99 8.03
C VAL A 84 -20.23 20.26 9.13
N MET A 85 -19.07 19.61 9.09
CA MET A 85 -17.92 20.09 9.85
C MET A 85 -17.54 21.46 9.30
N SER A 86 -17.83 22.50 10.08
CA SER A 86 -17.50 23.88 9.73
C SER A 86 -15.98 24.06 9.75
N HIS A 87 -15.42 24.46 8.61
CA HIS A 87 -14.02 24.86 8.51
C HIS A 87 -13.81 26.14 9.31
N SER A 88 -12.90 26.10 10.27
CA SER A 88 -12.29 27.32 10.83
C SER A 88 -10.78 27.28 10.65
N PRO A 89 -10.14 28.36 10.18
CA PRO A 89 -8.72 28.40 9.82
C PRO A 89 -7.78 28.55 11.03
N ARG A 90 -8.16 28.01 12.20
CA ARG A 90 -7.29 27.89 13.37
C ARG A 90 -7.59 26.54 14.03
N LEU A 91 -6.93 25.50 13.53
CA LEU A 91 -7.01 24.17 14.10
C LEU A 91 -6.32 24.21 15.47
N ASP A 92 -7.02 23.78 16.50
CA ASP A 92 -6.36 23.19 17.67
C ASP A 92 -5.38 22.11 17.13
N PRO A 93 -4.08 22.14 17.51
CA PRO A 93 -3.13 21.13 17.07
C PRO A 93 -3.63 19.69 17.27
N GLU A 94 -4.46 19.47 18.29
CA GLU A 94 -5.03 18.14 18.58
C GLU A 94 -6.12 17.69 17.60
N SER A 95 -6.95 18.61 17.07
CA SER A 95 -8.02 18.26 16.12
C SER A 95 -7.51 18.25 14.68
N GLY A 96 -6.52 19.09 14.36
CA GLY A 96 -6.00 19.25 12.99
C GLY A 96 -5.44 17.98 12.36
N TYR A 97 -4.81 17.10 13.14
CA TYR A 97 -4.32 15.80 12.64
C TYR A 97 -5.46 14.85 12.26
N ILE A 98 -6.51 14.83 13.07
CA ILE A 98 -7.68 13.97 12.88
C ILE A 98 -8.45 14.45 11.63
N ASP A 99 -8.66 15.77 11.52
CA ASP A 99 -9.34 16.40 10.39
C ASP A 99 -8.56 16.17 9.09
N PHE A 100 -7.23 16.32 9.14
CA PHE A 100 -6.38 16.06 7.97
C PHE A 100 -6.51 14.62 7.50
N LEU A 101 -6.48 13.65 8.42
CA LEU A 101 -6.62 12.24 8.10
C LEU A 101 -7.99 11.96 7.46
N ALA A 102 -9.07 12.48 8.05
CA ALA A 102 -10.41 12.34 7.50
C ALA A 102 -10.47 12.90 6.07
N ASN A 103 -9.97 14.11 5.83
CA ASN A 103 -10.04 14.75 4.51
C ASN A 103 -9.12 14.12 3.45
N ASN A 104 -8.01 13.47 3.84
CA ASN A 104 -7.02 12.91 2.89
C ASN A 104 -7.12 11.40 2.66
N PHE A 105 -7.88 10.72 3.51
CA PHE A 105 -8.09 9.27 3.44
C PHE A 105 -9.57 8.89 3.42
N THR A 106 -10.49 9.85 3.31
CA THR A 106 -11.86 9.59 2.88
C THR A 106 -12.08 10.27 1.53
N TYR A 107 -12.78 9.59 0.62
CA TYR A 107 -13.18 10.15 -0.66
C TYR A 107 -14.69 10.05 -0.74
N GLY A 108 -15.35 11.19 -0.93
CA GLY A 108 -16.81 11.30 -1.03
C GLY A 108 -17.29 11.51 -2.46
N GLY A 109 -17.83 10.44 -3.05
CA GLY A 109 -18.68 10.51 -4.24
C GLY A 109 -20.17 10.59 -3.88
N PRO A 110 -21.08 10.66 -4.86
CA PRO A 110 -22.52 10.87 -4.64
C PRO A 110 -23.24 9.82 -3.78
N ASN A 111 -22.62 8.65 -3.53
CA ASN A 111 -23.15 7.53 -2.72
C ASN A 111 -22.25 7.15 -1.53
N ASP A 112 -21.50 8.11 -0.97
CA ASP A 112 -20.38 7.93 -0.05
C ASP A 112 -20.58 6.95 1.14
N LYS A 113 -19.56 6.08 1.38
CA LYS A 113 -19.32 5.43 2.69
C LYS A 113 -17.81 5.35 3.07
N ARG A 114 -17.03 6.37 2.73
CA ARG A 114 -15.61 6.60 3.07
C ARG A 114 -14.65 5.54 2.52
N GLU A 115 -14.43 5.58 1.20
CA GLU A 115 -13.79 4.53 0.39
C GLU A 115 -12.51 3.87 0.97
N ASN A 116 -11.52 4.63 1.49
CA ASN A 116 -10.28 4.08 2.07
C ASN A 116 -10.37 3.71 3.57
N LEU A 117 -11.41 4.18 4.25
CA LEU A 117 -11.62 4.05 5.69
C LEU A 117 -12.99 3.42 6.00
N PHE A 118 -13.49 2.57 5.10
CA PHE A 118 -14.80 1.90 5.20
C PHE A 118 -14.98 1.10 6.51
N TRP A 119 -13.86 0.75 7.15
CA TRP A 119 -13.76 -0.03 8.38
C TRP A 119 -13.86 0.79 9.66
N ILE A 120 -13.90 2.12 9.58
CA ILE A 120 -14.09 2.98 10.74
C ILE A 120 -15.47 2.72 11.38
N PRO A 121 -15.54 2.50 12.70
CA PRO A 121 -16.82 2.31 13.41
C PRO A 121 -17.77 3.50 13.24
N ALA A 122 -19.08 3.26 13.21
CA ALA A 122 -20.07 4.35 13.07
C ALA A 122 -20.00 5.37 14.24
N ASN A 123 -19.62 4.92 15.43
CA ASN A 123 -19.44 5.74 16.63
C ASN A 123 -18.01 6.28 16.79
N PHE A 124 -17.22 6.37 15.72
CA PHE A 124 -15.80 6.74 15.77
C PHE A 124 -15.50 8.05 16.49
N GLU A 125 -16.31 9.09 16.30
CA GLU A 125 -16.14 10.38 17.01
C GLU A 125 -16.25 10.18 18.53
N SER A 126 -17.27 9.43 18.97
CA SER A 126 -17.42 9.07 20.37
C SER A 126 -16.24 8.23 20.88
N LEU A 127 -15.76 7.26 20.10
CA LEU A 127 -14.61 6.44 20.47
C LEU A 127 -13.34 7.28 20.61
N ILE A 128 -13.08 8.23 19.71
CA ILE A 128 -11.92 9.13 19.80
C ILE A 128 -11.97 9.98 21.07
N ILE A 129 -13.16 10.52 21.41
CA ILE A 129 -13.31 11.40 22.57
C ILE A 129 -13.02 10.65 23.87
N HIS A 130 -13.50 9.40 23.99
CA HIS A 130 -13.44 8.65 25.25
C HIS A 130 -12.25 7.69 25.34
N ASN A 131 -11.65 7.27 24.22
CA ASN A 131 -10.52 6.35 24.20
C ASN A 131 -9.22 7.06 23.81
N LYS A 132 -8.37 7.29 24.82
CA LYS A 132 -7.06 7.92 24.67
C LYS A 132 -6.14 7.18 23.68
N ASN A 133 -6.14 5.85 23.66
CA ASN A 133 -5.27 5.06 22.78
C ASN A 133 -5.61 5.28 21.32
N LEU A 134 -6.91 5.25 21.01
CA LEU A 134 -7.43 5.49 19.68
C LEU A 134 -7.13 6.92 19.26
N LYS A 135 -7.40 7.92 20.11
CA LYS A 135 -7.08 9.32 19.83
C LYS A 135 -5.62 9.50 19.44
N LEU A 136 -4.69 8.99 20.26
CA LEU A 136 -3.24 9.06 20.00
C LEU A 136 -2.85 8.34 18.70
N SER A 137 -3.45 7.19 18.41
CA SER A 137 -3.16 6.40 17.19
C SER A 137 -3.64 7.11 15.92
N VAL A 138 -4.80 7.77 15.97
CA VAL A 138 -5.32 8.57 14.86
C VAL A 138 -4.47 9.83 14.67
N GLN A 139 -4.14 10.53 15.76
CA GLN A 139 -3.31 11.73 15.73
C GLN A 139 -1.91 11.45 15.17
N CYS A 140 -1.23 10.38 15.60
CA CYS A 140 0.10 10.07 15.09
C CYS A 140 0.08 9.74 13.59
N THR A 141 -0.96 9.05 13.11
CA THR A 141 -1.14 8.74 11.69
C THR A 141 -1.39 10.00 10.88
N GLY A 142 -2.27 10.89 11.36
CA GLY A 142 -2.55 12.18 10.74
C GLY A 142 -1.30 13.08 10.69
N ALA A 143 -0.59 13.20 11.81
CA ALA A 143 0.67 13.95 11.90
C ALA A 143 1.72 13.41 10.93
N MET A 144 1.87 12.08 10.81
CA MET A 144 2.78 11.47 9.84
C MET A 144 2.36 11.79 8.41
N ALA A 145 1.07 11.74 8.08
CA ALA A 145 0.58 12.08 6.75
C ALA A 145 0.86 13.55 6.39
N ILE A 146 0.70 14.48 7.34
CA ILE A 146 1.10 15.89 7.19
C ILE A 146 2.62 16.00 7.00
N ALA A 147 3.40 15.30 7.83
CA ALA A 147 4.86 15.29 7.74
C ALA A 147 5.34 14.84 6.36
N ARG A 148 4.66 13.86 5.75
CA ARG A 148 4.91 13.44 4.36
C ARG A 148 4.58 14.53 3.37
N LEU A 149 3.34 15.01 3.38
CA LEU A 149 2.85 15.97 2.39
C LEU A 149 3.70 17.26 2.40
N GLN A 150 3.95 17.79 3.60
CA GLN A 150 4.71 19.04 3.80
C GLN A 150 6.23 18.83 3.83
N ARG A 151 6.71 17.57 3.85
CA ARG A 151 8.14 17.23 4.01
C ARG A 151 8.75 17.90 5.26
N SER A 152 7.98 17.98 6.35
CA SER A 152 8.33 18.72 7.56
C SER A 152 9.01 17.81 8.61
N PRO A 153 10.27 18.09 8.99
CA PRO A 153 10.97 17.33 10.05
C PRO A 153 10.32 17.49 11.44
N GLU A 154 9.70 18.65 11.69
CA GLU A 154 9.01 18.94 12.95
C GLU A 154 7.77 18.06 13.12
N HIS A 155 6.90 18.03 12.11
CA HIS A 155 5.72 17.14 12.10
C HIS A 155 6.14 15.68 12.15
N LEU A 156 7.28 15.32 11.56
CA LEU A 156 7.82 13.98 11.65
C LEU A 156 8.18 13.60 13.10
N HIS A 157 8.88 14.49 13.81
CA HIS A 157 9.21 14.29 15.21
C HIS A 157 7.95 14.16 16.08
N GLU A 158 6.98 15.04 15.88
CA GLU A 158 5.72 15.01 16.60
C GLU A 158 4.93 13.72 16.32
N ALA A 159 4.89 13.27 15.06
CA ALA A 159 4.24 12.02 14.69
C ALA A 159 4.86 10.81 15.41
N HIS A 160 6.20 10.73 15.50
CA HIS A 160 6.89 9.67 16.23
C HIS A 160 6.70 9.76 17.76
N ARG A 161 6.63 10.98 18.31
CA ARG A 161 6.33 11.21 19.72
C ARG A 161 4.93 10.69 20.08
N GLN A 162 3.92 11.04 19.28
CA GLN A 162 2.54 10.59 19.41
C GLN A 162 2.42 9.07 19.23
N TYR A 163 3.13 8.50 18.26
CA TYR A 163 3.19 7.06 18.05
C TYR A 163 3.74 6.32 19.28
N SER A 164 4.82 6.84 19.87
CA SER A 164 5.40 6.27 21.09
C SER A 164 4.45 6.37 22.30
N LEU A 165 3.70 7.47 22.41
CA LEU A 165 2.65 7.64 23.42
C LEU A 165 1.50 6.64 23.20
N ALA A 166 1.07 6.47 21.96
CA ALA A 166 0.02 5.52 21.60
C ALA A 166 0.39 4.08 21.97
N LEU A 167 1.64 3.67 21.70
CA LEU A 167 2.14 2.34 22.08
C LEU A 167 2.14 2.12 23.59
N ARG A 168 2.62 3.11 24.37
CA ARG A 168 2.59 3.03 25.85
C ARG A 168 1.17 2.95 26.38
N SER A 169 0.30 3.82 25.90
CA SER A 169 -1.11 3.87 26.31
C SER A 169 -1.85 2.58 25.95
N LEU A 170 -1.56 1.99 24.77
CA LEU A 170 -2.11 0.70 24.36
C LEU A 170 -1.63 -0.45 25.25
N ALA A 171 -0.34 -0.46 25.64
CA ALA A 171 0.21 -1.47 26.54
C ALA A 171 -0.43 -1.38 27.94
N GLU A 172 -0.63 -0.17 28.46
CA GLU A 172 -1.30 0.07 29.75
C GLU A 172 -2.76 -0.42 29.74
N SER A 173 -3.52 -0.11 28.67
CA SER A 173 -4.93 -0.54 28.58
C SER A 173 -5.10 -2.04 28.30
N TRP A 174 -4.09 -2.70 27.72
CA TRP A 174 -4.14 -4.13 27.44
C TRP A 174 -4.34 -4.97 28.71
N GLU A 175 -3.74 -4.54 29.82
CA GLU A 175 -3.82 -5.23 31.11
C GLU A 175 -5.20 -5.11 31.77
N GLN A 176 -6.02 -4.13 31.39
CA GLN A 176 -7.20 -3.72 32.15
C GLN A 176 -8.53 -3.82 31.39
N GLN A 177 -8.55 -3.74 30.04
CA GLN A 177 -9.78 -3.41 29.30
C GLN A 177 -10.02 -4.19 27.99
N ALA A 178 -9.26 -5.25 27.69
CA ALA A 178 -9.29 -5.95 26.40
C ALA A 178 -10.69 -6.42 25.93
N GLN A 179 -11.66 -6.53 26.84
CA GLN A 179 -13.01 -7.04 26.54
C GLN A 179 -14.08 -5.95 26.39
N VAL A 180 -13.93 -4.77 27.00
CA VAL A 180 -14.97 -3.71 27.08
C VAL A 180 -14.91 -2.75 25.90
N GLU A 181 -13.72 -2.50 25.32
CA GLU A 181 -13.52 -1.51 24.25
C GLU A 181 -12.83 -2.10 22.99
N ARG A 182 -13.34 -3.25 22.52
CA ARG A 182 -12.74 -3.98 21.39
C ARG A 182 -12.58 -3.11 20.15
N ASP A 183 -13.65 -2.41 19.74
CA ASP A 183 -13.63 -1.58 18.53
C ASP A 183 -12.53 -0.52 18.59
N ALA A 184 -12.36 0.15 19.73
CA ALA A 184 -11.31 1.15 19.90
C ALA A 184 -9.92 0.51 19.80
N MET A 185 -9.71 -0.65 20.43
CA MET A 185 -8.42 -1.35 20.41
C MET A 185 -8.04 -1.84 19.00
N PHE A 186 -8.96 -2.51 18.30
CA PHE A 186 -8.72 -2.94 16.92
C PHE A 186 -8.46 -1.75 15.99
N THR A 187 -9.28 -0.71 16.11
CA THR A 187 -9.16 0.51 15.28
C THR A 187 -7.83 1.21 15.55
N ALA A 188 -7.41 1.31 16.82
CA ALA A 188 -6.13 1.88 17.21
C ALA A 188 -4.96 1.12 16.58
N ILE A 189 -4.92 -0.21 16.71
CA ILE A 189 -3.83 -1.03 16.14
C ILE A 189 -3.81 -0.95 14.59
N LEU A 190 -4.97 -0.85 13.94
CA LEU A 190 -5.04 -0.62 12.49
C LEU A 190 -4.46 0.74 12.09
N PHE A 191 -4.71 1.80 12.85
CA PHE A 191 -4.07 3.11 12.63
C PHE A 191 -2.58 3.06 12.90
N LEU A 192 -2.10 2.39 13.95
CA LEU A 192 -0.66 2.20 14.18
C LEU A 192 0.01 1.40 13.05
N SER A 193 -0.67 0.40 12.50
CA SER A 193 -0.21 -0.31 11.30
C SER A 193 -0.14 0.65 10.10
N PHE A 194 -1.10 1.55 9.98
CA PHE A 194 -1.12 2.54 8.90
C PHE A 194 -0.04 3.61 9.04
N PHE A 195 0.24 4.04 10.27
CA PHE A 195 1.39 4.86 10.60
C PHE A 195 2.67 4.23 10.07
N GLU A 196 2.91 2.93 10.31
CA GLU A 196 4.12 2.25 9.82
C GLU A 196 4.23 2.25 8.28
N ILE A 197 3.09 2.13 7.59
CA ILE A 197 3.04 2.21 6.13
C ILE A 197 3.43 3.62 5.64
N LEU A 198 2.96 4.67 6.31
CA LEU A 198 3.30 6.08 6.01
C LEU A 198 4.75 6.42 6.42
N ALA A 199 5.18 5.92 7.58
CA ALA A 199 6.48 6.15 8.16
C ALA A 199 7.58 5.40 7.41
N SER A 200 7.29 4.26 6.77
CA SER A 200 8.28 3.35 6.18
C SER A 200 9.52 4.01 5.54
N TYR A 201 10.66 3.86 6.22
CA TYR A 201 11.99 4.31 5.80
C TYR A 201 12.92 3.15 5.35
N ASP A 202 12.67 1.89 5.76
CA ASP A 202 13.59 0.75 5.55
C ASP A 202 12.98 -0.63 5.96
N SER A 203 13.82 -1.64 6.19
CA SER A 203 13.46 -2.98 6.68
C SER A 203 12.92 -3.01 8.11
N SER A 204 13.23 -2.01 8.95
CA SER A 204 12.75 -1.96 10.34
C SER A 204 11.24 -1.75 10.41
N SER A 205 10.69 -0.92 9.51
CA SER A 205 9.24 -0.69 9.44
C SER A 205 8.46 -1.96 9.05
N ARG A 206 9.07 -2.87 8.27
CA ARG A 206 8.48 -4.19 7.98
C ARG A 206 8.35 -5.04 9.23
N GLY A 207 9.31 -4.96 10.15
CA GLY A 207 9.28 -5.66 11.44
C GLY A 207 8.15 -5.16 12.34
N SER A 208 8.00 -3.84 12.45
CA SER A 208 6.90 -3.22 13.21
C SER A 208 5.53 -3.54 12.60
N TRP A 209 5.38 -3.40 11.28
CA TRP A 209 4.12 -3.73 10.60
C TRP A 209 3.72 -5.19 10.82
N ARG A 210 4.67 -6.13 10.68
CA ARG A 210 4.44 -7.56 11.00
C ARG A 210 3.99 -7.76 12.45
N THR A 211 4.55 -7.01 13.39
CA THR A 211 4.22 -7.11 14.82
C THR A 211 2.77 -6.67 15.09
N HIS A 212 2.34 -5.55 14.51
CA HIS A 212 0.95 -5.08 14.62
C HIS A 212 -0.05 -6.08 14.01
N LEU A 213 0.25 -6.60 12.81
CA LEU A 213 -0.59 -7.61 12.17
C LEU A 213 -0.65 -8.91 12.98
N GLY A 214 0.46 -9.32 13.60
CA GLY A 214 0.49 -10.44 14.54
C GLY A 214 -0.39 -10.20 15.78
N GLY A 215 -0.35 -8.98 16.33
CA GLY A 215 -1.22 -8.55 17.43
C GLY A 215 -2.71 -8.61 17.07
N LEU A 216 -3.08 -8.11 15.89
CA LEU A 216 -4.45 -8.21 15.37
C LEU A 216 -4.88 -9.67 15.18
N GLY A 217 -4.00 -10.53 14.66
CA GLY A 217 -4.28 -11.96 14.52
C GLY A 217 -4.53 -12.64 15.88
N ALA A 218 -3.71 -12.33 16.89
CA ALA A 218 -3.91 -12.83 18.25
C ALA A 218 -5.23 -12.35 18.87
N LEU A 219 -5.62 -11.09 18.62
CA LEU A 219 -6.89 -10.53 19.04
C LEU A 219 -8.08 -11.23 18.38
N PHE A 220 -8.04 -11.43 17.06
CA PHE A 220 -9.11 -12.14 16.35
C PHE A 220 -9.26 -13.60 16.80
N ASN A 221 -8.15 -14.28 17.11
CA ASN A 221 -8.20 -15.64 17.66
C ASN A 221 -8.83 -15.71 19.06
N LYS A 222 -8.69 -14.65 19.87
CA LYS A 222 -9.28 -14.57 21.22
C LYS A 222 -10.71 -14.05 21.23
N CYS A 223 -11.13 -13.33 20.19
CA CYS A 223 -12.46 -12.76 20.11
C CYS A 223 -13.52 -13.83 19.84
N SER A 224 -14.72 -13.65 20.42
CA SER A 224 -15.83 -14.54 20.15
C SER A 224 -16.28 -14.42 18.70
N LEU A 225 -16.77 -15.52 18.13
CA LEU A 225 -17.39 -15.52 16.79
C LEU A 225 -18.46 -14.44 16.67
N GLN A 226 -19.18 -14.14 17.75
CA GLN A 226 -20.20 -13.07 17.83
C GLN A 226 -19.65 -11.69 17.45
N TYR A 227 -18.42 -11.34 17.82
CA TYR A 227 -17.84 -10.05 17.44
C TYR A 227 -17.66 -9.92 15.92
N LEU A 228 -17.23 -10.99 15.28
CA LEU A 228 -17.08 -11.05 13.81
C LEU A 228 -18.43 -11.00 13.08
N HIS A 229 -19.56 -11.25 13.77
CA HIS A 229 -20.90 -11.10 13.21
C HIS A 229 -21.44 -9.67 13.31
N THR A 230 -20.76 -8.77 14.02
CA THR A 230 -21.10 -7.34 14.00
C THR A 230 -20.59 -6.69 12.71
N ASP A 231 -21.31 -5.68 12.19
CA ASP A 231 -20.89 -4.95 10.99
C ASP A 231 -19.49 -4.31 11.17
N THR A 232 -19.27 -3.65 12.31
CA THR A 232 -17.96 -3.06 12.67
C THR A 232 -16.85 -4.11 12.69
N GLY A 233 -17.03 -5.20 13.45
CA GLY A 233 -16.04 -6.27 13.56
C GLY A 233 -15.71 -6.92 12.21
N ALA A 234 -16.72 -7.11 11.35
CA ALA A 234 -16.53 -7.65 10.00
C ALA A 234 -15.70 -6.72 9.10
N ARG A 235 -15.95 -5.40 9.15
CA ARG A 235 -15.18 -4.43 8.34
C ARG A 235 -13.74 -4.27 8.83
N ILE A 236 -13.52 -4.23 10.14
CA ILE A 236 -12.17 -4.25 10.75
C ILE A 236 -11.43 -5.52 10.34
N PHE A 237 -12.10 -6.68 10.36
CA PHE A 237 -11.51 -7.95 9.92
C PHE A 237 -11.11 -7.90 8.44
N ARG A 238 -11.98 -7.38 7.55
CA ARG A 238 -11.66 -7.21 6.12
C ARG A 238 -10.44 -6.32 5.89
N GLN A 239 -10.38 -5.19 6.59
CA GLN A 239 -9.23 -4.29 6.49
C GLN A 239 -7.95 -4.95 6.99
N THR A 240 -8.03 -5.69 8.10
CA THR A 240 -6.88 -6.43 8.64
C THR A 240 -6.41 -7.50 7.64
N ARG A 241 -7.35 -8.30 7.11
CA ARG A 241 -7.07 -9.32 6.09
C ARG A 241 -6.39 -8.72 4.87
N SER A 242 -6.85 -7.56 4.39
CA SER A 242 -6.21 -6.86 3.27
C SER A 242 -4.76 -6.49 3.56
N GLN A 243 -4.44 -6.00 4.76
CA GLN A 243 -3.04 -5.70 5.12
C GLN A 243 -2.18 -6.96 5.24
N VAL A 244 -2.71 -8.00 5.89
CA VAL A 244 -2.04 -9.32 6.00
C VAL A 244 -1.76 -9.91 4.63
N LEU A 245 -2.72 -9.81 3.72
CA LEU A 245 -2.59 -10.32 2.36
C LEU A 245 -1.47 -9.61 1.58
N VAL A 246 -1.45 -8.27 1.61
CA VAL A 246 -0.38 -7.50 0.96
C VAL A 246 0.98 -7.86 1.59
N TYR A 247 1.06 -7.98 2.92
CA TYR A 247 2.28 -8.38 3.60
C TYR A 247 2.76 -9.78 3.16
N ALA A 248 1.85 -10.75 3.08
CA ALA A 248 2.12 -12.12 2.69
C ALA A 248 2.66 -12.21 1.26
N LEU A 249 2.00 -11.55 0.30
CA LEU A 249 2.44 -11.44 -1.09
C LEU A 249 3.80 -10.75 -1.23
N GLN A 250 4.07 -9.73 -0.41
CA GLN A 250 5.35 -9.01 -0.41
C GLN A 250 6.49 -9.71 0.36
N SER A 251 6.17 -10.75 1.14
CA SER A 251 7.15 -11.48 1.96
C SER A 251 7.31 -12.94 1.53
N LEU A 252 6.52 -13.39 0.55
CA LEU A 252 6.43 -14.77 0.11
C LEU A 252 6.18 -15.74 1.27
N THR A 253 5.22 -15.38 2.12
CA THR A 253 4.81 -16.18 3.29
C THR A 253 3.34 -16.54 3.16
N PRO A 254 2.91 -17.70 3.69
CA PRO A 254 1.49 -18.04 3.69
C PRO A 254 0.68 -17.08 4.55
N VAL A 255 -0.60 -16.94 4.23
CA VAL A 255 -1.55 -16.17 5.04
C VAL A 255 -2.00 -17.01 6.24
N PRO A 256 -1.99 -16.47 7.48
CA PRO A 256 -2.48 -17.19 8.64
C PRO A 256 -3.95 -17.63 8.50
N GLU A 257 -4.26 -18.86 8.93
CA GLU A 257 -5.57 -19.49 8.72
C GLU A 257 -6.76 -18.66 9.25
N VAL A 258 -6.56 -17.90 10.33
CA VAL A 258 -7.58 -17.00 10.90
C VAL A 258 -8.12 -16.02 9.85
N PHE A 259 -7.30 -15.61 8.89
CA PHE A 259 -7.66 -14.66 7.83
C PHE A 259 -8.15 -15.33 6.54
N ALA A 260 -8.00 -16.66 6.41
CA ALA A 260 -8.51 -17.44 5.28
C ALA A 260 -10.01 -17.76 5.40
N LYS A 261 -10.65 -17.43 6.52
CA LYS A 261 -12.05 -17.74 6.80
C LYS A 261 -12.97 -16.68 6.17
N LEU A 262 -14.02 -17.15 5.49
CA LEU A 262 -15.11 -16.30 4.98
C LEU A 262 -16.10 -15.91 6.09
N ARG A 263 -16.60 -14.68 5.99
CA ARG A 263 -17.78 -14.22 6.71
C ARG A 263 -18.68 -13.52 5.70
N PRO A 264 -19.77 -14.16 5.25
CA PRO A 264 -20.59 -13.60 4.19
C PRO A 264 -21.30 -12.33 4.66
N ALA A 265 -21.08 -11.23 3.94
CA ALA A 265 -21.96 -10.06 3.96
C ALA A 265 -22.22 -9.66 2.51
N ARG A 266 -23.49 -9.53 2.13
CA ARG A 266 -23.91 -9.29 0.75
C ARG A 266 -23.29 -8.02 0.13
N GLU A 267 -23.07 -6.98 0.94
CA GLU A 267 -22.44 -5.72 0.49
C GLU A 267 -20.98 -5.90 0.05
N PHE A 268 -20.27 -6.89 0.60
CA PHE A 268 -18.83 -7.11 0.38
C PHE A 268 -18.52 -8.46 -0.29
N GLU A 269 -19.51 -9.15 -0.83
CA GLU A 269 -19.36 -10.52 -1.36
C GLU A 269 -18.25 -10.63 -2.43
N HIS A 270 -18.23 -9.71 -3.40
CA HIS A 270 -17.20 -9.68 -4.45
C HIS A 270 -15.81 -9.34 -3.90
N PHE A 271 -15.74 -8.47 -2.89
CA PHE A 271 -14.48 -8.14 -2.22
C PHE A 271 -13.96 -9.34 -1.40
N ASP A 272 -14.84 -10.01 -0.66
CA ASP A 272 -14.50 -11.17 0.16
C ASP A 272 -14.04 -12.35 -0.69
N SER A 273 -14.73 -12.62 -1.81
CA SER A 273 -14.32 -13.65 -2.77
C SER A 273 -13.00 -13.32 -3.47
N CYS A 274 -12.78 -12.06 -3.85
CA CYS A 274 -11.49 -11.59 -4.38
C CYS A 274 -10.35 -11.83 -3.37
N ASP A 275 -10.52 -11.43 -2.11
CA ASP A 275 -9.52 -11.63 -1.06
C ASP A 275 -9.15 -13.11 -0.88
N LEU A 276 -10.11 -14.03 -0.94
CA LEU A 276 -9.82 -15.46 -0.85
C LEU A 276 -8.97 -15.98 -2.01
N LEU A 277 -9.25 -15.54 -3.24
CA LEU A 277 -8.46 -15.93 -4.40
C LEU A 277 -7.01 -15.45 -4.25
N LEU A 278 -6.82 -14.22 -3.76
CA LEU A 278 -5.48 -13.69 -3.47
C LEU A 278 -4.82 -14.39 -2.28
N ILE A 279 -5.56 -14.86 -1.27
CA ILE A 279 -5.02 -15.72 -0.21
C ILE A 279 -4.50 -17.03 -0.79
N ARG A 280 -5.25 -17.63 -1.72
CA ARG A 280 -4.82 -18.85 -2.42
C ARG A 280 -3.55 -18.59 -3.23
N LEU A 281 -3.47 -17.47 -3.95
CA LEU A 281 -2.25 -17.01 -4.62
C LEU A 281 -1.08 -16.89 -3.65
N ALA A 282 -1.24 -16.18 -2.52
CA ALA A 282 -0.17 -15.99 -1.55
C ALA A 282 0.36 -17.32 -0.98
N ASN A 283 -0.55 -18.26 -0.71
CA ASN A 283 -0.18 -19.59 -0.22
C ASN A 283 0.55 -20.42 -1.29
N LEU A 284 0.09 -20.39 -2.55
CA LEU A 284 0.78 -21.05 -3.67
C LEU A 284 2.16 -20.43 -3.92
N GLN A 285 2.26 -19.10 -3.88
CA GLN A 285 3.53 -18.39 -4.01
C GLN A 285 4.53 -18.77 -2.90
N ALA A 286 4.05 -18.90 -1.65
CA ALA A 286 4.87 -19.38 -0.54
C ALA A 286 5.28 -20.84 -0.71
N ARG A 287 4.42 -21.69 -1.27
CA ARG A 287 4.73 -23.08 -1.62
C ARG A 287 5.86 -23.17 -2.66
N CYS A 288 5.80 -22.38 -3.73
CA CYS A 288 6.83 -22.33 -4.77
C CYS A 288 8.23 -21.97 -4.23
N ARG A 289 8.31 -21.27 -3.09
CA ARG A 289 9.58 -20.91 -2.45
C ARG A 289 10.25 -22.07 -1.73
N ILE A 290 9.46 -23.03 -1.22
CA ILE A 290 9.93 -24.05 -0.28
C ILE A 290 10.01 -25.43 -0.96
N LEU A 291 9.09 -25.69 -1.89
CA LEU A 291 8.98 -26.98 -2.58
C LEU A 291 9.42 -26.86 -4.04
N GLU A 292 9.95 -27.95 -4.57
CA GLU A 292 10.17 -28.09 -6.01
C GLU A 292 8.83 -28.07 -6.75
N SER A 293 8.85 -27.61 -8.00
CA SER A 293 7.64 -27.59 -8.82
C SER A 293 7.22 -29.02 -9.15
N ASP A 294 5.93 -29.32 -8.97
CA ASP A 294 5.31 -30.60 -9.28
C ASP A 294 4.04 -30.40 -10.14
N ASP A 295 3.51 -31.47 -10.73
CA ASP A 295 2.31 -31.40 -11.57
C ASP A 295 1.07 -30.87 -10.80
N SER A 296 1.03 -31.08 -9.47
CA SER A 296 -0.08 -30.60 -8.64
C SER A 296 -0.04 -29.09 -8.45
N LEU A 297 1.15 -28.49 -8.33
CA LEU A 297 1.35 -27.04 -8.27
C LEU A 297 0.90 -26.39 -9.58
N VAL A 298 1.27 -26.97 -10.73
CA VAL A 298 0.80 -26.50 -12.04
C VAL A 298 -0.72 -26.57 -12.13
N THR A 299 -1.31 -27.68 -11.69
CA THR A 299 -2.77 -27.86 -11.67
C THR A 299 -3.45 -26.80 -10.78
N ASP A 300 -2.91 -26.53 -9.59
CA ASP A 300 -3.43 -25.53 -8.65
C ASP A 300 -3.36 -24.10 -9.21
N LEU A 301 -2.27 -23.77 -9.92
CA LEU A 301 -2.06 -22.48 -10.57
C LEU A 301 -3.02 -22.27 -11.75
N ILE A 302 -3.22 -23.30 -12.58
CA ILE A 302 -4.21 -23.26 -13.68
C ILE A 302 -5.61 -23.09 -13.12
N ALA A 303 -5.97 -23.85 -12.08
CA ALA A 303 -7.25 -23.71 -11.41
C ALA A 303 -7.43 -22.28 -10.84
N LEU A 304 -6.36 -21.68 -10.30
CA LEU A 304 -6.43 -20.33 -9.76
C LEU A 304 -6.65 -19.27 -10.85
N ASP A 305 -5.98 -19.35 -11.99
CA ASP A 305 -6.22 -18.42 -13.09
C ASP A 305 -7.66 -18.55 -13.62
N ASN A 306 -8.17 -19.77 -13.74
CA ASN A 306 -9.55 -20.02 -14.15
C ASN A 306 -10.57 -19.40 -13.18
N ASP A 307 -10.35 -19.55 -11.86
CA ASP A 307 -11.24 -18.99 -10.85
C ASP A 307 -11.19 -17.45 -10.84
N LEU A 308 -10.00 -16.85 -11.03
CA LEU A 308 -9.84 -15.39 -11.15
C LEU A 308 -10.52 -14.84 -12.42
N ASP A 309 -10.46 -15.59 -13.52
CA ASP A 309 -11.15 -15.26 -14.76
C ASP A 309 -12.68 -15.36 -14.61
N GLN A 310 -13.16 -16.44 -13.99
CA GLN A 310 -14.58 -16.64 -13.70
C GLN A 310 -15.11 -15.55 -12.78
N TRP A 311 -14.37 -15.18 -11.74
CA TRP A 311 -14.73 -14.07 -10.84
C TRP A 311 -14.96 -12.78 -11.64
N THR A 312 -14.08 -12.48 -12.60
CA THR A 312 -14.19 -11.29 -13.45
C THR A 312 -15.44 -11.31 -14.32
N ARG A 313 -15.79 -12.48 -14.89
CA ARG A 313 -16.99 -12.66 -15.72
C ARG A 313 -18.30 -12.66 -14.94
N ALA A 314 -18.26 -12.96 -13.64
CA ALA A 314 -19.44 -13.03 -12.77
C ALA A 314 -19.85 -11.68 -12.16
N LEU A 315 -19.10 -10.60 -12.42
CA LEU A 315 -19.38 -9.30 -11.83
C LEU A 315 -20.65 -8.63 -12.40
N PRO A 316 -21.48 -8.00 -11.54
CA PRO A 316 -22.69 -7.31 -11.98
C PRO A 316 -22.38 -5.96 -12.64
N SER A 317 -23.37 -5.35 -13.28
CA SER A 317 -23.23 -4.07 -14.01
C SER A 317 -22.68 -2.92 -13.17
N LEU A 318 -22.96 -2.88 -11.86
CA LEU A 318 -22.41 -1.87 -10.94
C LEU A 318 -20.87 -1.87 -10.88
N TRP A 319 -20.26 -3.01 -11.20
CA TRP A 319 -18.81 -3.21 -11.22
C TRP A 319 -18.19 -2.96 -12.60
N SER A 320 -19.00 -2.65 -13.61
CA SER A 320 -18.50 -2.27 -14.93
C SER A 320 -17.80 -0.91 -14.89
N PHE A 321 -16.97 -0.66 -15.90
CA PHE A 321 -16.27 0.60 -16.09
C PHE A 321 -16.61 1.21 -17.45
N SER A 322 -16.48 2.54 -17.54
CA SER A 322 -16.57 3.28 -18.79
C SER A 322 -15.16 3.53 -19.32
N ALA A 323 -14.85 2.98 -20.49
CA ALA A 323 -13.60 3.24 -21.19
C ALA A 323 -13.70 4.55 -21.98
N GLN A 324 -12.83 5.51 -21.67
CA GLN A 324 -12.76 6.80 -22.35
C GLN A 324 -11.39 6.98 -23.02
N PRO A 325 -11.28 7.64 -24.17
CA PRO A 325 -9.98 7.93 -24.78
C PRO A 325 -9.08 8.71 -23.82
N ASN A 326 -7.81 8.30 -23.68
CA ASN A 326 -6.85 9.12 -22.96
C ASN A 326 -6.42 10.28 -23.89
N LYS A 327 -6.69 11.53 -23.51
CA LYS A 327 -6.32 12.72 -24.30
C LYS A 327 -4.83 13.10 -24.18
N HIS A 328 -4.13 12.54 -23.18
CA HIS A 328 -2.73 12.83 -22.88
C HIS A 328 -1.88 11.56 -22.96
N GLN A 329 -1.96 10.86 -24.10
CA GLN A 329 -1.24 9.59 -24.31
C GLN A 329 0.26 9.85 -24.42
N SER A 330 1.06 8.96 -23.85
CA SER A 330 2.50 8.88 -24.12
C SER A 330 2.84 8.20 -25.46
N GLY A 331 1.84 7.69 -26.19
CA GLY A 331 2.00 7.06 -27.51
C GLY A 331 2.18 5.53 -27.49
N PHE A 332 2.09 4.87 -26.32
CA PHE A 332 2.26 3.42 -26.18
C PHE A 332 0.93 2.67 -26.00
N TRP A 333 0.93 1.35 -26.27
CA TRP A 333 -0.28 0.51 -26.25
C TRP A 333 -0.98 0.37 -24.88
N TRP A 334 -0.27 0.64 -23.77
CA TRP A 334 -0.82 0.61 -22.40
C TRP A 334 -1.39 1.95 -21.91
N ASP A 335 -1.18 3.06 -22.65
CA ASP A 335 -1.56 4.42 -22.24
C ASP A 335 -2.59 5.05 -23.20
N VAL A 336 -3.48 4.21 -23.74
CA VAL A 336 -4.42 4.56 -24.81
C VAL A 336 -5.79 5.04 -24.31
N ARG A 337 -6.20 4.61 -23.10
CA ARG A 337 -7.54 4.88 -22.57
C ARG A 337 -7.54 5.13 -21.06
N CYS A 338 -8.66 5.58 -20.56
CA CYS A 338 -8.91 5.82 -19.15
C CYS A 338 -10.18 5.08 -18.74
N ASP A 339 -10.05 4.16 -17.79
CA ASP A 339 -11.15 3.33 -17.32
C ASP A 339 -11.74 3.96 -16.05
N VAL A 340 -12.99 4.43 -16.14
CA VAL A 340 -13.70 5.12 -15.05
C VAL A 340 -14.67 4.14 -14.38
N TYR A 341 -14.48 3.92 -13.08
CA TYR A 341 -15.34 3.06 -12.25
C TYR A 341 -16.29 3.91 -11.41
N SER A 342 -17.35 3.27 -10.91
CA SER A 342 -18.34 3.90 -10.01
C SER A 342 -17.77 4.29 -8.63
N SER A 343 -16.67 3.66 -8.19
CA SER A 343 -15.92 4.05 -6.99
C SER A 343 -14.44 3.64 -7.11
N GLY A 344 -13.57 4.32 -6.33
CA GLY A 344 -12.17 3.93 -6.24
C GLY A 344 -11.97 2.53 -5.65
N PHE A 345 -12.87 2.12 -4.75
CA PHE A 345 -12.86 0.79 -4.13
C PHE A 345 -13.07 -0.33 -5.15
N ILE A 346 -14.00 -0.15 -6.09
CA ILE A 346 -14.25 -1.11 -7.17
C ILE A 346 -13.03 -1.18 -8.09
N ALA A 347 -12.48 -0.04 -8.50
CA ALA A 347 -11.27 0.02 -9.32
C ALA A 347 -10.09 -0.72 -8.65
N HIS A 348 -9.87 -0.49 -7.36
CA HIS A 348 -8.85 -1.17 -6.57
C HIS A 348 -9.07 -2.69 -6.54
N THR A 349 -10.30 -3.14 -6.32
CA THR A 349 -10.62 -4.58 -6.26
C THR A 349 -10.43 -5.27 -7.61
N TRP A 350 -10.84 -4.64 -8.71
CA TRP A 350 -10.56 -5.10 -10.07
C TRP A 350 -9.05 -5.25 -10.33
N ASN A 351 -8.30 -4.21 -9.99
CA ASN A 351 -6.86 -4.19 -10.19
C ASN A 351 -6.13 -5.23 -9.33
N LYS A 352 -6.68 -5.59 -8.16
CA LYS A 352 -6.15 -6.69 -7.34
C LYS A 352 -6.24 -8.04 -8.06
N VAL A 353 -7.37 -8.33 -8.69
CA VAL A 353 -7.56 -9.58 -9.45
C VAL A 353 -6.68 -9.62 -10.69
N ARG A 354 -6.58 -8.50 -11.43
CA ARG A 354 -5.68 -8.40 -12.60
C ARG A 354 -4.21 -8.64 -12.20
N ALA A 355 -3.75 -8.00 -11.13
CA ALA A 355 -2.39 -8.22 -10.61
C ALA A 355 -2.19 -9.67 -10.16
N ALA A 356 -3.18 -10.26 -9.48
CA ALA A 356 -3.12 -11.66 -9.04
C ALA A 356 -3.00 -12.63 -10.21
N ARG A 357 -3.74 -12.40 -11.31
CA ARG A 357 -3.63 -13.21 -12.53
C ARG A 357 -2.27 -13.05 -13.20
N ILE A 358 -1.73 -11.83 -13.31
CA ILE A 358 -0.35 -11.62 -13.80
C ILE A 358 0.65 -12.46 -12.98
N MET A 359 0.59 -12.37 -11.65
CA MET A 359 1.46 -13.14 -10.77
C MET A 359 1.26 -14.66 -10.91
N THR A 360 0.02 -15.11 -11.07
CA THR A 360 -0.31 -16.55 -11.24
C THR A 360 0.29 -17.08 -12.54
N LEU A 361 0.17 -16.32 -13.63
CA LEU A 361 0.75 -16.69 -14.93
C LEU A 361 2.28 -16.69 -14.88
N ASP A 362 2.90 -15.72 -14.21
CA ASP A 362 4.35 -15.69 -14.00
C ASP A 362 4.83 -16.93 -13.20
N LEU A 363 4.11 -17.31 -12.14
CA LEU A 363 4.41 -18.51 -11.34
C LEU A 363 4.20 -19.80 -12.14
N LEU A 364 3.17 -19.86 -12.98
CA LEU A 364 2.88 -20.99 -13.84
C LEU A 364 4.00 -21.18 -14.88
N GLU A 365 4.49 -20.10 -15.47
CA GLU A 365 5.63 -20.13 -16.39
C GLU A 365 6.88 -20.72 -15.71
N ASP A 366 7.20 -20.29 -14.47
CA ASP A 366 8.34 -20.86 -13.72
C ASP A 366 8.14 -22.35 -13.44
N ALA A 367 6.96 -22.73 -12.97
CA ALA A 367 6.67 -24.12 -12.63
C ALA A 367 6.79 -25.05 -13.85
N LEU A 368 6.29 -24.60 -15.01
CA LEU A 368 6.39 -25.36 -16.27
C LEU A 368 7.84 -25.48 -16.76
N LEU A 369 8.63 -24.40 -16.69
CA LEU A 369 10.05 -24.41 -17.06
C LEU A 369 10.87 -25.36 -16.17
N HIS A 370 10.49 -25.50 -14.89
CA HIS A 370 11.11 -26.46 -13.98
C HIS A 370 10.76 -27.92 -14.29
N LEU A 371 9.51 -28.21 -14.67
CA LEU A 371 9.02 -29.58 -14.95
C LEU A 371 9.42 -30.11 -16.32
N SER A 372 9.51 -29.24 -17.31
CA SER A 372 9.90 -29.60 -18.67
C SER A 372 10.72 -28.47 -19.28
N PRO A 373 12.06 -28.62 -19.35
CA PRO A 373 12.91 -27.67 -20.05
C PRO A 373 12.74 -27.87 -21.56
N LEU A 374 11.55 -27.54 -22.09
CA LEU A 374 11.38 -27.26 -23.51
C LEU A 374 12.34 -26.11 -23.89
N PRO A 375 12.83 -26.03 -25.14
CA PRO A 375 13.59 -24.88 -25.55
C PRO A 375 12.74 -23.63 -25.30
N ALA A 376 13.17 -22.79 -24.35
CA ALA A 376 12.47 -21.63 -23.79
C ALA A 376 11.95 -20.59 -24.82
N ARG A 377 12.22 -20.81 -26.11
CA ARG A 377 11.77 -19.99 -27.24
C ARG A 377 10.26 -20.02 -27.47
N ASP A 378 9.56 -21.12 -27.19
CA ASP A 378 8.11 -21.18 -27.51
C ASP A 378 7.20 -20.70 -26.36
N LEU A 379 7.66 -20.80 -25.11
CA LEU A 379 6.93 -20.28 -23.92
C LEU A 379 7.23 -18.79 -23.66
N GLY A 380 8.48 -18.34 -23.84
CA GLY A 380 8.94 -17.01 -23.43
C GLY A 380 8.85 -15.88 -24.47
N ILE A 381 8.61 -16.19 -25.76
CA ILE A 381 8.48 -15.14 -26.81
C ILE A 381 7.04 -14.60 -26.89
N THR A 382 6.07 -15.39 -26.41
CA THR A 382 4.68 -14.96 -26.36
C THR A 382 4.37 -14.47 -24.96
N TRP A 383 4.71 -13.20 -24.69
CA TRP A 383 3.91 -12.44 -23.73
C TRP A 383 2.44 -12.75 -24.06
N ASN A 384 1.73 -13.41 -23.15
CA ASN A 384 0.37 -13.85 -23.41
C ASN A 384 -0.52 -12.62 -23.61
N LEU A 385 -1.35 -12.63 -24.66
CA LEU A 385 -2.35 -11.59 -24.91
C LEU A 385 -3.13 -11.23 -23.65
N THR A 386 -3.42 -12.23 -22.79
CA THR A 386 -4.06 -12.05 -21.49
C THR A 386 -3.28 -11.13 -20.55
N SER A 387 -1.98 -11.36 -20.33
CA SER A 387 -1.15 -10.47 -19.50
C SER A 387 -1.08 -9.05 -20.08
N ARG A 388 -1.14 -8.93 -21.41
CA ARG A 388 -1.05 -7.64 -22.16
C ARG A 388 -2.27 -6.83 -21.82
N GLN A 389 -3.43 -7.47 -21.97
CA GLN A 389 -4.70 -6.85 -21.67
C GLN A 389 -4.78 -6.42 -20.21
N MET A 390 -4.34 -7.26 -19.26
CA MET A 390 -4.36 -6.92 -17.84
C MET A 390 -3.47 -5.71 -17.51
N VAL A 391 -2.31 -5.61 -18.16
CA VAL A 391 -1.44 -4.43 -18.02
C VAL A 391 -2.10 -3.18 -18.60
N VAL A 392 -2.69 -3.24 -19.80
CA VAL A 392 -3.45 -2.11 -20.36
C VAL A 392 -4.53 -1.67 -19.38
N ASP A 393 -5.32 -2.62 -18.88
CA ASP A 393 -6.45 -2.34 -18.02
C ASP A 393 -6.02 -1.70 -16.70
N ILE A 394 -4.93 -2.20 -16.08
CA ILE A 394 -4.35 -1.59 -14.88
C ILE A 394 -3.87 -0.17 -15.19
N CYS A 395 -3.07 0.00 -16.24
CA CYS A 395 -2.53 1.31 -16.64
C CYS A 395 -3.64 2.31 -16.97
N ALA A 396 -4.74 1.86 -17.58
CA ALA A 396 -5.90 2.69 -17.91
C ALA A 396 -6.62 3.25 -16.67
N THR A 397 -6.47 2.65 -15.50
CA THR A 397 -7.03 3.23 -14.26
C THR A 397 -6.23 4.44 -13.79
N ILE A 398 -4.91 4.48 -14.05
CA ILE A 398 -3.99 5.43 -13.44
C ILE A 398 -4.28 6.90 -13.76
N PRO A 399 -4.57 7.30 -15.02
CA PRO A 399 -4.85 8.69 -15.33
C PRO A 399 -6.03 9.27 -14.55
N THR A 400 -7.04 8.45 -14.21
CA THR A 400 -8.25 8.94 -13.52
C THR A 400 -7.94 9.49 -12.12
N TYR A 401 -6.88 9.01 -11.46
CA TYR A 401 -6.49 9.48 -10.13
C TYR A 401 -5.78 10.83 -10.11
N PHE A 402 -5.18 11.20 -11.24
CA PHE A 402 -4.55 12.50 -11.43
C PHE A 402 -5.47 13.50 -12.13
N ARG A 403 -6.68 13.09 -12.52
CA ARG A 403 -7.65 13.96 -13.16
C ARG A 403 -8.57 14.60 -12.11
N PRO A 404 -8.94 15.87 -12.31
CA PRO A 404 -10.05 16.45 -11.59
C PRO A 404 -11.33 15.66 -11.88
N SER A 405 -11.97 15.11 -10.85
CA SER A 405 -13.28 14.48 -11.02
C SER A 405 -14.35 15.56 -10.91
N SER A 406 -15.15 15.74 -11.97
CA SER A 406 -16.33 16.61 -11.96
C SER A 406 -17.49 16.06 -11.11
N ALA A 407 -17.40 14.79 -10.67
CA ALA A 407 -18.43 14.10 -9.88
C ALA A 407 -18.08 13.99 -8.38
N ALA A 408 -16.96 14.58 -7.94
CA ALA A 408 -16.58 14.60 -6.53
C ALA A 408 -17.43 15.61 -5.75
N ALA A 409 -17.80 15.29 -4.51
CA ALA A 409 -18.54 16.20 -3.62
C ALA A 409 -17.79 17.53 -3.36
N ARG A 410 -16.48 17.56 -3.63
CA ARG A 410 -15.70 18.78 -3.88
C ARG A 410 -15.11 18.67 -5.30
N PRO A 411 -15.46 19.57 -6.22
CA PRO A 411 -14.77 19.66 -7.51
C PRO A 411 -13.29 19.86 -7.22
N ARG A 412 -12.45 18.90 -7.60
CA ARG A 412 -11.00 19.13 -7.58
C ARG A 412 -10.69 20.10 -8.70
N GLU A 413 -9.79 21.04 -8.45
CA GLU A 413 -9.31 21.92 -9.51
C GLU A 413 -8.18 21.24 -10.29
N GLN A 414 -7.94 21.72 -11.51
CA GLN A 414 -6.83 21.24 -12.33
C GLN A 414 -5.49 21.63 -11.70
N GLY A 415 -4.86 20.69 -10.99
CA GLY A 415 -3.62 20.92 -10.26
C GLY A 415 -3.62 20.39 -8.83
N ASP A 416 -4.79 20.03 -8.28
CA ASP A 416 -4.87 19.45 -6.94
C ASP A 416 -4.11 18.11 -6.87
N PRO A 417 -3.25 17.90 -5.86
CA PRO A 417 -2.57 16.62 -5.70
C PRO A 417 -3.60 15.52 -5.38
N PRO A 418 -3.43 14.28 -5.90
CA PRO A 418 -4.27 13.15 -5.52
C PRO A 418 -4.30 12.95 -4.00
N LEU A 419 -5.42 12.42 -3.50
CA LEU A 419 -5.54 12.13 -2.06
C LEU A 419 -4.54 11.05 -1.70
N ILE A 420 -3.89 11.19 -0.55
CA ILE A 420 -2.87 10.24 -0.10
C ILE A 420 -3.45 8.81 -0.06
N GLY A 421 -4.67 8.62 0.43
CA GLY A 421 -5.32 7.31 0.48
C GLY A 421 -5.45 6.64 -0.89
N THR A 422 -5.90 7.37 -1.90
CA THR A 422 -6.10 6.85 -3.27
C THR A 422 -4.80 6.34 -3.89
N VAL A 423 -3.67 6.99 -3.58
CA VAL A 423 -2.36 6.59 -4.09
C VAL A 423 -1.90 5.25 -3.50
N PHE A 424 -2.23 4.97 -2.23
CA PHE A 424 -1.85 3.70 -1.58
C PHE A 424 -2.45 2.46 -2.21
N TRP A 425 -3.68 2.54 -2.71
CA TRP A 425 -4.36 1.44 -3.39
C TRP A 425 -3.70 0.98 -4.69
N HIS A 426 -2.87 1.83 -5.28
CA HIS A 426 -2.18 1.55 -6.54
C HIS A 426 -0.79 1.00 -6.34
N LEU A 427 -0.21 1.18 -5.16
CA LEU A 427 1.18 0.87 -4.91
C LEU A 427 1.53 -0.57 -5.28
N TRP A 428 0.83 -1.54 -4.69
CA TRP A 428 1.13 -2.95 -4.90
C TRP A 428 0.89 -3.38 -6.36
N VAL A 429 -0.21 -2.93 -6.97
CA VAL A 429 -0.55 -3.28 -8.36
C VAL A 429 0.48 -2.71 -9.34
N LEU A 430 0.91 -1.47 -9.15
CA LEU A 430 1.95 -0.86 -9.97
C LEU A 430 3.31 -1.50 -9.76
N GLU A 431 3.61 -1.98 -8.53
CA GLU A 431 4.81 -2.78 -8.28
C GLU A 431 4.78 -4.07 -9.10
N VAL A 432 3.65 -4.80 -9.10
CA VAL A 432 3.49 -6.02 -9.90
C VAL A 432 3.71 -5.74 -11.40
N VAL A 433 3.03 -4.73 -11.95
CA VAL A 433 3.16 -4.39 -13.39
C VAL A 433 4.56 -3.90 -13.75
N GLY A 434 5.18 -3.09 -12.88
CA GLY A 434 6.53 -2.57 -13.13
C GLY A 434 7.62 -3.65 -13.03
N ALA A 435 7.40 -4.67 -12.20
CA ALA A 435 8.36 -5.70 -11.85
C ALA A 435 8.19 -7.02 -12.62
N MET A 436 7.10 -7.22 -13.36
CA MET A 436 6.84 -8.46 -14.06
C MET A 436 7.97 -8.85 -15.05
N LYS A 437 8.15 -10.15 -15.26
CA LYS A 437 9.32 -10.72 -15.96
C LYS A 437 9.55 -10.09 -17.33
N HIS A 438 8.49 -10.04 -18.12
CA HIS A 438 8.51 -9.63 -19.53
C HIS A 438 8.09 -8.16 -19.75
N ALA A 439 8.11 -7.32 -18.71
CA ALA A 439 7.79 -5.90 -18.83
C ALA A 439 8.71 -5.21 -19.86
N PRO A 440 8.15 -4.49 -20.87
CA PRO A 440 8.94 -3.63 -21.74
C PRO A 440 9.66 -2.54 -20.91
N PRO A 441 10.91 -2.17 -21.24
CA PRO A 441 11.62 -1.11 -20.53
C PRO A 441 10.86 0.22 -20.47
N GLU A 442 10.09 0.53 -21.51
CA GLU A 442 9.25 1.73 -21.60
C GLU A 442 8.08 1.68 -20.61
N LEU A 443 7.47 0.50 -20.40
CA LEU A 443 6.44 0.29 -19.39
C LEU A 443 7.03 0.49 -17.99
N THR A 444 8.15 -0.16 -17.67
CA THR A 444 8.80 0.02 -16.37
C THR A 444 9.17 1.48 -16.14
N THR A 445 9.67 2.18 -17.16
CA THR A 445 9.98 3.62 -17.10
C THR A 445 8.73 4.46 -16.85
N TRP A 446 7.61 4.13 -17.51
CA TRP A 446 6.33 4.81 -17.29
C TRP A 446 5.83 4.61 -15.85
N ILE A 447 5.89 3.37 -15.33
CA ILE A 447 5.52 3.04 -13.95
C ILE A 447 6.40 3.79 -12.93
N VAL A 448 7.72 3.85 -13.18
CA VAL A 448 8.66 4.65 -12.37
C VAL A 448 8.22 6.12 -12.33
N ARG A 449 7.86 6.71 -13.47
CA ARG A 449 7.36 8.10 -13.53
C ARG A 449 6.04 8.26 -12.79
N CYS A 450 5.15 7.27 -12.83
CA CYS A 450 3.92 7.27 -12.03
C CYS A 450 4.24 7.33 -10.54
N PHE A 451 5.13 6.47 -10.05
CA PHE A 451 5.58 6.50 -8.65
C PHE A 451 6.24 7.81 -8.26
N GLU A 452 7.04 8.40 -9.14
CA GLU A 452 7.64 9.71 -8.86
C GLU A 452 6.60 10.81 -8.77
N ARG A 453 5.61 10.85 -9.68
CA ARG A 453 4.50 11.81 -9.58
C ARG A 453 3.70 11.62 -8.30
N MET A 454 3.40 10.37 -7.93
CA MET A 454 2.74 10.03 -6.67
C MET A 454 3.55 10.51 -5.46
N TYR A 455 4.86 10.28 -5.45
CA TYR A 455 5.75 10.77 -4.40
C TYR A 455 5.79 12.29 -4.36
N GLN A 456 5.89 12.97 -5.50
CA GLN A 456 5.94 14.43 -5.52
C GLN A 456 4.66 15.06 -4.98
N ALA A 457 3.51 14.47 -5.32
CA ALA A 457 2.21 14.92 -4.86
C ALA A 457 1.94 14.64 -3.36
N THR A 458 2.40 13.51 -2.83
CA THR A 458 1.99 13.04 -1.49
C THR A 458 3.12 13.02 -0.45
N GLY A 459 4.37 13.06 -0.89
CA GLY A 459 5.56 12.87 -0.05
C GLY A 459 5.73 11.46 0.52
N VAL A 460 4.89 10.49 0.14
CA VAL A 460 4.96 9.11 0.65
C VAL A 460 6.20 8.39 0.14
N LEU A 461 7.17 8.15 1.04
CA LEU A 461 8.47 7.58 0.69
C LEU A 461 8.39 6.21 0.01
N LYS A 462 7.38 5.40 0.33
CA LYS A 462 7.21 4.06 -0.27
C LYS A 462 7.13 4.12 -1.80
N MET A 463 6.56 5.20 -2.36
CA MET A 463 6.52 5.45 -3.80
C MET A 463 7.92 5.72 -4.38
N LYS A 464 8.71 6.57 -3.70
CA LYS A 464 10.10 6.85 -4.08
C LYS A 464 10.96 5.58 -4.03
N LEU A 465 10.77 4.75 -3.00
CA LEU A 465 11.47 3.48 -2.86
C LEU A 465 11.07 2.47 -3.95
N ALA A 466 9.78 2.39 -4.29
CA ALA A 466 9.29 1.55 -5.38
C ALA A 466 9.89 1.97 -6.74
N ALA A 467 9.90 3.27 -7.04
CA ALA A 467 10.57 3.82 -8.21
C ALA A 467 12.07 3.47 -8.25
N GLY A 468 12.76 3.62 -7.12
CA GLY A 468 14.18 3.27 -6.99
C GLY A 468 14.47 1.79 -7.27
N ARG A 469 13.64 0.88 -6.73
CA ARG A 469 13.77 -0.57 -6.97
C ARG A 469 13.61 -0.94 -8.44
N LEU A 470 12.58 -0.41 -9.09
CA LEU A 470 12.34 -0.69 -10.51
C LEU A 470 13.48 -0.17 -11.41
N ARG A 471 14.09 0.97 -11.05
CA ARG A 471 15.25 1.53 -11.80
C ARG A 471 16.47 0.63 -11.78
N VAL A 472 16.76 -0.02 -10.65
CA VAL A 472 17.91 -0.92 -10.52
C VAL A 472 17.61 -2.33 -11.01
N GLY A 473 16.47 -2.53 -11.69
CA GLY A 473 16.08 -3.83 -12.24
C GLY A 473 15.63 -4.84 -11.18
N HIS A 474 15.28 -4.40 -9.97
CA HIS A 474 14.79 -5.29 -8.93
C HIS A 474 13.34 -5.68 -9.25
N LYS A 475 13.17 -6.87 -9.83
CA LYS A 475 11.89 -7.40 -10.35
C LYS A 475 11.09 -8.26 -9.35
N GLY A 476 11.50 -8.31 -8.08
CA GLY A 476 10.82 -9.11 -7.04
C GLY A 476 10.20 -8.27 -5.93
N PRO A 477 9.14 -8.76 -5.24
CA PRO A 477 8.89 -8.34 -3.87
C PRO A 477 10.16 -8.65 -3.06
N VAL A 478 10.59 -7.71 -2.20
CA VAL A 478 11.84 -7.80 -1.43
C VAL A 478 12.00 -9.20 -0.83
N LEU A 479 12.82 -10.02 -1.49
CA LEU A 479 13.39 -11.22 -0.93
C LEU A 479 14.68 -10.78 -0.20
N PRO A 480 14.90 -11.24 1.05
CA PRO A 480 16.19 -11.05 1.72
C PRO A 480 17.34 -11.68 0.93
#